data_AF-A0AAJ6L524-F1
#
_entry.id   AF-A0AAJ6L524-F1
#
_cell.length_a   1.000
_cell.length_b   1.000
_cell.length_c   1.000
_cell.angle_alpha   90.00
_cell.angle_beta   90.00
_cell.angle_gamma   90.00
#
_symmetry.space_group_name_H-M   'P 1'
#
loop_
_entity.id
_entity.type
_entity.pdbx_description
1 polymer ?
#
loop_
_entity_poly.entity_id
_entity_poly.type
_entity_poly.pdbx_seq_one_letter_code
_entity_poly.pdbx_strand_id
1 'polypeptide(L)'
;MEAYEKAHALFGHVSELFSVLANAPTALSGWVDLLRRLRRELAVEPRLTEPAIITVARLHGNGRIAASHERLAAAAGVDTRLLRAAVAGETDGLDADERLVCELATAIVGGGAPESLVRRCQSRFGVRETAELIIVTSFYCMVCRVTASMQVYVDLPPTQPSGD
;
A
#
# COMPACT_ATOMS: atom_id res chain seq x y z
N MET A 1 -12.31 21.59 6.28
CA MET A 1 -13.66 21.07 5.99
C MET A 1 -13.63 20.15 4.79
N GLU A 2 -13.39 20.62 3.57
CA GLU A 2 -13.44 19.79 2.34
C GLU A 2 -12.54 18.54 2.38
N ALA A 3 -11.28 18.66 2.83
CA ALA A 3 -10.39 17.51 2.92
C ALA A 3 -10.82 16.48 3.99
N TYR A 4 -11.47 16.94 5.06
CA TYR A 4 -12.01 16.08 6.12
C TYR A 4 -13.23 15.31 5.62
N GLU A 5 -14.12 15.97 4.87
CA GLU A 5 -15.27 15.35 4.21
C GLU A 5 -14.84 14.32 3.17
N LYS A 6 -13.84 14.63 2.33
CA LYS A 6 -13.25 13.67 1.39
C LYS A 6 -12.64 12.46 2.11
N ALA A 7 -11.88 12.68 3.19
CA ALA A 7 -11.31 11.59 3.98
C ALA A 7 -12.41 10.71 4.59
N HIS A 8 -13.42 11.32 5.23
CA HIS A 8 -14.54 10.57 5.79
C HIS A 8 -15.30 9.76 4.72
N ALA A 9 -15.56 10.34 3.54
CA ALA A 9 -16.20 9.65 2.42
C ALA A 9 -15.36 8.48 1.85
N LEU A 10 -14.03 8.54 1.99
CA LEU A 10 -13.12 7.53 1.48
C LEU A 10 -12.87 6.39 2.47
N PHE A 11 -12.80 6.69 3.77
CA PHE A 11 -12.39 5.74 4.81
C PHE A 11 -13.51 5.38 5.79
N GLY A 12 -14.68 6.01 5.71
CA GLY A 12 -15.82 5.80 6.62
C GLY A 12 -15.61 6.34 8.03
N HIS A 13 -14.41 6.86 8.31
CA HIS A 13 -14.02 7.59 9.51
C HIS A 13 -12.81 8.47 9.17
N VAL A 14 -12.45 9.39 10.06
CA VAL A 14 -11.19 10.13 9.94
C VAL A 14 -10.16 9.48 10.84
N SER A 15 -9.13 8.87 10.24
CA SER A 15 -8.01 8.31 10.99
C SER A 15 -7.18 9.42 11.65
N GLU A 16 -6.45 9.08 12.71
CA GLU A 16 -5.52 9.99 13.38
C GLU A 16 -4.53 10.64 12.39
N LEU A 17 -4.10 9.89 11.37
CA LEU A 17 -3.30 10.41 10.26
C LEU A 17 -3.93 11.65 9.61
N PHE A 18 -5.22 11.62 9.27
CA PHE A 18 -5.87 12.76 8.61
C PHE A 18 -6.05 13.95 9.55
N SER A 19 -6.27 13.70 10.85
CA SER A 19 -6.30 14.76 11.87
C SER A 19 -4.96 15.48 11.96
N VAL A 20 -3.84 14.74 11.93
CA VAL A 20 -2.50 15.36 11.97
C VAL A 20 -2.15 16.03 10.64
N LEU A 21 -2.45 15.42 9.50
CA LEU A 21 -2.24 16.04 8.19
C LEU A 21 -3.09 17.30 7.97
N ALA A 22 -4.17 17.51 8.74
CA ALA A 22 -4.95 18.76 8.71
C ALA A 22 -4.14 19.99 9.13
N ASN A 23 -3.02 19.82 9.85
CA ASN A 23 -2.06 20.90 10.14
C ASN A 23 -1.28 21.36 8.89
N ALA A 24 -1.33 20.60 7.79
CA ALA A 24 -0.70 20.92 6.50
C ALA A 24 -1.75 20.95 5.36
N PRO A 25 -2.74 21.86 5.40
CA PRO A 25 -3.89 21.83 4.49
C PRO A 25 -3.51 22.00 3.02
N THR A 26 -2.38 22.67 2.73
CA THR A 26 -1.84 22.84 1.38
C THR A 26 -1.40 21.52 0.73
N ALA A 27 -0.97 20.54 1.54
CA ALA A 27 -0.57 19.21 1.07
C ALA A 27 -1.71 18.19 1.19
N LEU A 28 -2.59 18.35 2.18
CA LEU A 28 -3.62 17.37 2.51
C LEU A 28 -4.59 17.09 1.35
N SER A 29 -5.05 18.11 0.64
CA SER A 29 -5.98 17.93 -0.48
C SER A 29 -5.38 17.04 -1.57
N GLY A 30 -4.15 17.34 -1.99
CA GLY A 30 -3.41 16.55 -2.97
C GLY A 30 -3.13 15.12 -2.50
N TRP A 31 -2.80 14.94 -1.22
CA TRP A 31 -2.61 13.61 -0.63
C TRP A 31 -3.89 12.76 -0.71
N VAL A 32 -5.02 13.32 -0.27
CA VAL A 32 -6.32 12.62 -0.27
C VAL A 32 -6.75 12.27 -1.69
N ASP A 33 -6.59 13.21 -2.63
CA ASP A 33 -6.96 12.99 -4.03
C ASP A 33 -6.08 11.90 -4.68
N LEU A 34 -4.77 11.90 -4.41
CA LEU A 34 -3.88 10.86 -4.90
C LEU A 34 -4.25 9.49 -4.31
N LEU A 35 -4.39 9.39 -2.98
CA LEU A 35 -4.77 8.15 -2.31
C LEU A 35 -6.09 7.58 -2.84
N ARG A 36 -7.08 8.42 -3.11
CA ARG A 36 -8.35 8.02 -3.73
C ARG A 36 -8.12 7.38 -5.10
N ARG A 37 -7.31 8.00 -5.96
CA ARG A 37 -7.02 7.49 -7.31
C ARG A 37 -6.28 6.17 -7.25
N LEU A 38 -5.26 6.07 -6.40
CA LEU A 38 -4.49 4.84 -6.19
C LEU A 38 -5.37 3.67 -5.70
N ARG A 39 -6.47 3.94 -5.01
CA ARG A 39 -7.40 2.89 -4.53
C ARG A 39 -8.52 2.52 -5.48
N ARG A 40 -8.89 3.40 -6.42
CA ARG A 40 -10.14 3.25 -7.19
C ARG A 40 -9.99 3.34 -8.70
N GLU A 41 -8.87 3.85 -9.20
CA GLU A 41 -8.71 4.21 -10.61
C GLU A 41 -7.50 3.53 -11.28
N LEU A 42 -6.72 2.74 -10.55
CA LEU A 42 -5.61 2.00 -11.13
C LEU A 42 -6.12 0.87 -12.05
N ALA A 43 -5.39 0.62 -13.13
CA ALA A 43 -5.53 -0.57 -13.96
C ALA A 43 -4.82 -1.78 -13.35
N VAL A 44 -3.75 -1.57 -12.57
CA VAL A 44 -3.11 -2.66 -11.84
C VAL A 44 -4.06 -3.24 -10.79
N GLU A 45 -4.25 -4.55 -10.84
CA GLU A 45 -5.18 -5.26 -9.98
C GLU A 45 -4.71 -5.32 -8.51
N PRO A 46 -5.64 -5.33 -7.52
CA PRO A 46 -5.31 -5.47 -6.10
C PRO A 46 -4.43 -6.68 -5.77
N ARG A 47 -4.55 -7.77 -6.52
CA ARG A 47 -3.70 -8.97 -6.37
C ARG A 47 -2.20 -8.66 -6.54
N LEU A 48 -1.84 -7.58 -7.24
CA LEU A 48 -0.46 -7.11 -7.39
C LEU A 48 -0.15 -5.94 -6.46
N THR A 49 -1.08 -4.99 -6.22
CA THR A 49 -0.77 -3.84 -5.35
C THR A 49 -0.65 -4.23 -3.89
N GLU A 50 -1.49 -5.15 -3.40
CA GLU A 50 -1.53 -5.50 -1.98
C GLU A 50 -0.25 -6.20 -1.49
N PRO A 51 0.35 -7.18 -2.22
CA PRO A 51 1.67 -7.70 -1.88
C PRO A 51 2.76 -6.62 -1.80
N ALA A 52 2.74 -5.64 -2.72
CA ALA A 52 3.71 -4.55 -2.71
C ALA A 52 3.58 -3.70 -1.44
N ILE A 53 2.34 -3.32 -1.09
CA ILE A 53 2.05 -2.49 0.07
C ILE A 53 2.40 -3.21 1.37
N ILE A 54 2.05 -4.49 1.49
CA ILE A 54 2.39 -5.30 2.66
C ILE A 54 3.92 -5.41 2.80
N THR A 55 4.63 -5.65 1.69
CA THR A 55 6.11 -5.70 1.69
C THR A 55 6.72 -4.39 2.17
N VAL A 56 6.28 -3.25 1.63
CA VAL A 56 6.74 -1.92 2.06
C VAL A 56 6.48 -1.68 3.54
N ALA A 57 5.25 -1.95 4.00
CA ALA A 57 4.86 -1.71 5.38
C ALA A 57 5.70 -2.52 6.36
N ARG A 58 5.93 -3.80 6.06
CA ARG A 58 6.75 -4.69 6.87
C ARG A 58 8.23 -4.28 6.89
N LEU A 59 8.81 -3.91 5.75
CA LEU A 59 10.20 -3.43 5.68
C LEU A 59 10.41 -2.11 6.45
N HIS A 60 9.37 -1.29 6.61
CA HIS A 60 9.39 -0.10 7.47
C HIS A 60 9.01 -0.39 8.93
N GLY A 61 8.75 -1.65 9.31
CA GLY A 61 8.29 -2.00 10.66
C GLY A 61 6.86 -1.55 10.99
N ASN A 62 6.06 -1.17 9.99
CA ASN A 62 4.70 -0.67 10.18
C ASN A 62 3.67 -1.81 10.16
N GLY A 63 3.62 -2.56 11.28
CA GLY A 63 2.74 -3.74 11.42
C GLY A 63 1.24 -3.43 11.30
N ARG A 64 0.80 -2.22 11.67
CA ARG A 64 -0.61 -1.82 11.54
C ARG A 64 -1.02 -1.61 10.09
N ILE A 65 -0.21 -0.92 9.29
CA ILE A 65 -0.46 -0.80 7.84
C ILE A 65 -0.43 -2.19 7.20
N ALA A 66 0.54 -3.03 7.55
CA ALA A 66 0.60 -4.40 7.04
C ALA A 66 -0.70 -5.17 7.34
N ALA A 67 -1.16 -5.20 8.60
CA ALA A 67 -2.40 -5.89 8.99
C ALA A 67 -3.65 -5.34 8.29
N SER A 68 -3.69 -4.02 8.08
CA SER A 68 -4.77 -3.35 7.34
C SER A 68 -4.86 -3.81 5.88
N HIS A 69 -3.71 -4.00 5.25
CA HIS A 69 -3.61 -4.45 3.87
C HIS A 69 -3.74 -5.97 3.71
N GLU A 70 -3.45 -6.77 4.75
CA GLU A 70 -3.70 -8.21 4.73
C GLU A 70 -5.18 -8.54 4.46
N ARG A 71 -6.11 -7.73 5.00
CA ARG A 71 -7.55 -7.93 4.74
C ARG A 71 -7.91 -7.69 3.26
N LEU A 72 -7.32 -6.67 2.65
CA LEU A 72 -7.55 -6.31 1.25
C LEU A 72 -6.89 -7.35 0.32
N ALA A 73 -5.68 -7.79 0.65
CA ALA A 73 -4.99 -8.87 -0.04
C ALA A 73 -5.80 -10.17 -0.04
N ALA A 74 -6.36 -10.56 1.12
CA ALA A 74 -7.20 -11.74 1.23
C ALA A 74 -8.47 -11.63 0.37
N ALA A 75 -9.11 -10.47 0.34
CA ALA A 75 -10.26 -10.22 -0.53
C ALA A 75 -9.90 -10.27 -2.03
N ALA A 76 -8.63 -10.00 -2.38
CA ALA A 76 -8.09 -10.12 -3.73
C ALA A 76 -7.54 -11.53 -4.07
N GLY A 77 -7.75 -12.51 -3.19
CA GLY A 77 -7.31 -13.89 -3.40
C GLY A 77 -5.82 -14.15 -3.15
N VAL A 78 -5.13 -13.27 -2.43
CA VAL A 78 -3.72 -13.42 -2.06
C VAL A 78 -3.60 -14.15 -0.71
N ASP A 79 -2.74 -15.17 -0.63
CA ASP A 79 -2.43 -15.81 0.65
C ASP A 79 -1.44 -14.96 1.46
N THR A 80 -1.99 -14.18 2.38
CA THR A 80 -1.21 -13.27 3.23
C THR A 80 -0.24 -13.96 4.18
N ARG A 81 -0.42 -15.27 4.45
CA ARG A 81 0.52 -16.01 5.31
C ARG A 81 1.89 -16.08 4.65
N LEU A 82 1.94 -16.23 3.33
CA LEU A 82 3.17 -16.32 2.55
C LEU A 82 3.88 -14.95 2.46
N LEU A 83 3.12 -13.86 2.42
CA LEU A 83 3.67 -12.50 2.44
C LEU A 83 4.35 -12.11 3.76
N ARG A 84 3.98 -12.75 4.87
CA ARG A 84 4.68 -12.58 6.15
C ARG A 84 6.10 -13.13 6.08
N ALA A 85 6.26 -14.28 5.45
CA ALA A 85 7.53 -14.99 5.30
C ALA A 85 8.42 -14.31 4.25
N ALA A 86 7.83 -13.74 3.20
CA ALA A 86 8.53 -13.06 2.11
C ALA A 86 9.49 -11.96 2.56
N VAL A 87 9.14 -11.23 3.64
CA VAL A 87 9.98 -10.15 4.19
C VAL A 87 11.20 -10.68 4.94
N ALA A 88 11.15 -11.93 5.42
CA ALA A 88 12.30 -12.63 5.97
C ALA A 88 13.14 -13.32 4.88
N GLY A 89 12.81 -13.13 3.60
CA GLY A 89 13.49 -13.77 2.46
C GLY A 89 12.92 -15.15 2.11
N GLU A 90 11.91 -15.63 2.83
CA GLU A 90 11.24 -16.90 2.56
C GLU A 90 10.15 -16.70 1.51
N THR A 91 10.46 -17.03 0.26
CA THR A 91 9.56 -16.85 -0.89
C THR A 91 8.88 -18.13 -1.34
N ASP A 92 9.00 -19.19 -0.53
CA ASP A 92 8.39 -20.49 -0.77
C ASP A 92 6.87 -20.36 -0.71
N GLY A 93 6.19 -20.94 -1.69
CA GLY A 93 4.72 -20.90 -1.82
C GLY A 93 4.17 -19.67 -2.53
N LEU A 94 4.90 -18.55 -2.60
CA LEU A 94 4.47 -17.43 -3.44
C LEU A 94 4.37 -17.87 -4.90
N ASP A 95 3.50 -17.26 -5.68
CA ASP A 95 3.55 -17.42 -7.13
C ASP A 95 4.62 -16.52 -7.77
N ALA A 96 4.80 -16.65 -9.08
CA ALA A 96 5.81 -15.89 -9.82
C ALA A 96 5.56 -14.37 -9.81
N ASP A 97 4.29 -13.95 -9.80
CA ASP A 97 3.92 -12.53 -9.81
C ASP A 97 4.13 -11.92 -8.44
N GLU A 98 3.67 -12.61 -7.39
CA GLU A 98 3.83 -12.18 -6.01
C GLU A 98 5.32 -12.02 -5.66
N ARG A 99 6.17 -12.97 -6.08
CA ARG A 99 7.63 -12.84 -5.93
C ARG A 99 8.19 -11.61 -6.64
N LEU A 100 7.80 -11.40 -7.89
CA LEU A 100 8.30 -10.27 -8.69
C LEU A 100 7.85 -8.93 -8.10
N VAL A 101 6.63 -8.85 -7.59
CA VAL A 101 6.10 -7.67 -6.88
C VAL A 101 6.87 -7.43 -5.57
N CYS A 102 7.12 -8.47 -4.77
CA CYS A 102 7.90 -8.33 -3.53
C CYS A 102 9.35 -7.89 -3.81
N GLU A 103 9.97 -8.43 -4.87
CA GLU A 103 11.30 -8.02 -5.35
C GLU A 103 11.31 -6.53 -5.74
N LEU A 104 10.32 -6.08 -6.51
CA LEU A 104 10.14 -4.68 -6.91
C LEU A 104 9.96 -3.78 -5.69
N ALA A 105 9.09 -4.15 -4.76
CA ALA A 105 8.83 -3.37 -3.55
C ALA A 105 10.08 -3.25 -2.67
N THR A 106 10.82 -4.35 -2.49
CA THR A 106 12.07 -4.36 -1.74
C THR A 106 13.10 -3.42 -2.36
N ALA A 107 13.26 -3.45 -3.68
CA ALA A 107 14.19 -2.56 -4.38
C ALA A 107 13.78 -1.07 -4.25
N ILE A 108 12.48 -0.76 -4.35
CA ILE A 108 11.96 0.59 -4.16
C ILE A 108 12.21 1.10 -2.73
N VAL A 109 12.01 0.26 -1.71
CA VAL A 109 12.35 0.61 -0.31
C VAL A 109 13.85 0.91 -0.18
N GLY A 110 14.70 0.14 -0.87
CA GLY A 110 16.16 0.32 -0.90
C GLY A 110 16.67 1.55 -1.65
N GLY A 111 15.79 2.34 -2.28
CA GLY A 111 16.15 3.59 -2.96
C GLY A 111 15.83 3.62 -4.45
N GLY A 112 15.34 2.51 -5.03
CA GLY A 112 14.89 2.46 -6.42
C GLY A 112 15.11 1.09 -7.05
N ALA A 113 14.21 0.70 -7.96
CA ALA A 113 14.33 -0.55 -8.69
C ALA A 113 15.32 -0.42 -9.87
N PRO A 114 16.23 -1.40 -10.08
CA PRO A 114 17.12 -1.39 -11.23
C PRO A 114 16.33 -1.58 -12.53
N GLU A 115 16.85 -1.02 -13.63
CA GLU A 115 16.17 -1.02 -14.93
C GLU A 115 15.82 -2.44 -15.43
N SER A 116 16.68 -3.43 -15.14
CA SER A 116 16.43 -4.84 -15.47
C SER A 116 15.18 -5.39 -14.78
N LEU A 117 14.95 -5.03 -13.52
CA LEU A 117 13.76 -5.44 -12.75
C LEU A 117 12.50 -4.74 -13.27
N VAL A 118 12.61 -3.45 -13.60
CA VAL A 118 11.50 -2.71 -14.21
C VAL A 118 11.12 -3.33 -15.56
N ARG A 119 12.07 -3.67 -16.43
CA ARG A 119 11.81 -4.35 -17.70
C ARG A 119 11.14 -5.72 -17.52
N ARG A 120 11.54 -6.49 -16.50
CA ARG A 120 10.88 -7.77 -16.16
C ARG A 120 9.42 -7.55 -15.76
N CYS A 121 9.15 -6.56 -14.91
CA CYS A 121 7.78 -6.19 -14.54
C CYS A 121 6.97 -5.75 -15.76
N GLN A 122 7.53 -4.91 -16.63
CA GLN A 122 6.84 -4.45 -17.86
C GLN A 122 6.51 -5.60 -18.80
N SER A 123 7.43 -6.55 -18.96
CA SER A 123 7.22 -7.74 -19.81
C SER A 123 6.13 -8.65 -19.24
N ARG A 124 6.00 -8.70 -17.90
CA ARG A 124 5.05 -9.58 -17.22
C ARG A 124 3.66 -8.96 -17.02
N PHE A 125 3.60 -7.69 -16.66
CA PHE A 125 2.37 -7.00 -16.22
C PHE A 125 1.89 -5.95 -17.22
N GLY A 126 2.75 -5.46 -18.11
CA GLY A 126 2.49 -4.30 -18.96
C GLY A 126 3.16 -3.04 -18.45
N VAL A 127 3.35 -2.08 -19.35
CA VAL A 127 4.06 -0.81 -19.08
C VAL A 127 3.27 0.06 -18.12
N ARG A 128 1.95 0.16 -18.33
CA ARG A 128 1.05 0.98 -17.51
C ARG A 128 0.97 0.43 -16.09
N GLU A 129 0.69 -0.85 -15.96
CA GLU A 129 0.53 -1.56 -14.70
C GLU A 129 1.82 -1.51 -13.88
N THR A 130 2.98 -1.64 -14.53
CA THR A 130 4.27 -1.47 -13.87
C THR A 130 4.47 -0.05 -13.33
N ALA A 131 4.12 0.98 -14.12
CA ALA A 131 4.23 2.36 -13.67
C ALA A 131 3.30 2.64 -12.48
N GLU A 132 2.04 2.21 -12.56
CA GLU A 132 1.08 2.33 -11.47
C GLU A 132 1.52 1.57 -10.21
N LEU A 133 2.10 0.37 -10.36
CA LEU A 133 2.65 -0.43 -9.27
C LEU A 133 3.83 0.30 -8.59
N ILE A 134 4.74 0.91 -9.36
CA ILE A 134 5.85 1.71 -8.80
C ILE A 134 5.31 2.92 -8.03
N ILE A 135 4.30 3.62 -8.57
CA ILE A 135 3.70 4.80 -7.95
C ILE A 135 3.04 4.41 -6.62
N VAL A 136 2.18 3.39 -6.59
CA VAL A 136 1.49 2.97 -5.36
C VAL A 136 2.49 2.46 -4.32
N THR A 137 3.51 1.70 -4.73
CA THR A 137 4.56 1.21 -3.83
C THR A 137 5.33 2.37 -3.19
N SER A 138 5.74 3.35 -4.01
CA SER A 138 6.47 4.53 -3.53
C SER A 138 5.59 5.42 -2.64
N PHE A 139 4.31 5.54 -2.95
CA PHE A 139 3.33 6.24 -2.12
C PHE A 139 3.26 5.59 -0.73
N TYR A 140 3.22 4.27 -0.62
CA TYR A 140 3.22 3.62 0.70
C TYR A 140 4.56 3.71 1.44
N CYS A 141 5.70 3.85 0.76
CA CYS A 141 6.95 4.23 1.42
C CYS A 141 6.81 5.61 2.09
N MET A 142 6.23 6.57 1.38
CA MET A 142 5.92 7.90 1.93
C MET A 142 4.93 7.81 3.09
N VAL A 143 3.84 7.04 2.98
CA VAL A 143 2.86 6.82 4.07
C VAL A 143 3.57 6.27 5.32
N CYS A 144 4.40 5.24 5.16
CA CYS A 144 5.13 4.64 6.30
C CYS A 144 6.06 5.65 6.96
N ARG A 145 6.78 6.46 6.17
CA ARG A 145 7.69 7.49 6.69
C ARG A 145 6.93 8.63 7.39
N VAL A 146 5.85 9.13 6.78
CA VAL A 146 5.01 10.19 7.37
C VAL A 146 4.40 9.74 8.69
N THR A 147 3.81 8.54 8.72
CA THR A 147 3.18 7.99 9.93
C THR A 147 4.20 7.76 11.04
N ALA A 148 5.37 7.23 10.71
CA ALA A 148 6.48 7.06 11.66
C ALA A 148 6.98 8.41 12.20
N SER A 149 7.20 9.41 11.35
CA SER A 149 7.70 10.72 11.76
C SER A 149 6.70 11.53 12.58
N MET A 150 5.41 11.39 12.29
CA MET A 150 4.33 12.08 13.02
C MET A 150 3.88 11.32 14.27
N GLN A 151 4.38 10.09 14.49
CA GLN A 151 3.97 9.20 15.57
C GLN A 151 2.45 8.94 15.60
N VAL A 152 1.83 8.87 14.42
CA VAL A 152 0.39 8.66 14.23
C VAL A 152 0.09 7.30 13.64
N TYR A 153 -1.12 6.81 13.90
CA TYR A 153 -1.58 5.55 13.37
C TYR A 153 -2.59 5.74 12.23
N VAL A 154 -2.52 4.83 11.25
CA VAL A 154 -3.59 4.66 10.28
C VAL A 154 -4.56 3.64 10.86
N ASP A 155 -5.60 4.13 11.50
CA ASP A 155 -6.74 3.28 11.82
C ASP A 155 -7.52 2.98 10.53
N LEU A 156 -7.92 1.71 10.39
CA LEU A 156 -9.04 1.33 9.53
C LEU A 156 -10.31 1.30 10.38
N PRO A 157 -11.51 1.38 9.78
CA PRO A 157 -12.73 1.24 10.55
C PRO A 157 -12.70 -0.09 11.31
N PRO A 158 -13.23 -0.12 12.56
CA PRO A 158 -13.49 -1.39 13.22
C PRO A 158 -14.33 -2.24 12.27
N THR A 159 -14.09 -3.54 12.28
CA THR A 159 -15.00 -4.50 11.64
C THR A 159 -16.41 -4.18 12.15
N GLN A 160 -17.33 -3.85 11.25
CA GLN A 160 -18.75 -3.97 11.58
C GLN A 160 -18.92 -5.39 12.15
N PRO A 161 -19.51 -5.56 13.34
CA PRO A 161 -19.78 -6.91 13.83
C PRO A 161 -20.55 -7.64 12.72
N SER A 162 -20.11 -8.86 12.41
CA SER A 162 -20.95 -9.80 11.69
C SER A 162 -22.30 -9.78 12.39
N GLY A 163 -23.33 -9.30 11.68
CA GLY A 163 -24.68 -9.30 12.21
C GLY A 163 -25.06 -10.74 12.52
N ASP A 164 -25.23 -11.04 13.81
CA ASP A 164 -25.97 -12.19 14.29
C ASP A 164 -27.48 -11.91 14.17
#